data_AF-A0A955DPN3-F1
#
_entry.id   AF-A0A955DPN3-F1
#
_cell.length_a   1.000
_cell.length_b   1.000
_cell.length_c   1.000
_cell.angle_alpha   90.00
_cell.angle_beta   90.00
_cell.angle_gamma   90.00
#
_symmetry.space_group_name_H-M   'P 1'
#
loop_
_entity.id
_entity.type
_entity.pdbx_description
1 polymer ?
#
loop_
_entity_poly.entity_id
_entity_poly.type
_entity_poly.pdbx_seq_one_letter_code
_entity_poly.pdbx_strand_id
1 'polypeptide(L)'
;KAFEKVGILDAIEVYQQDAQTGAYMDLDPEDARYNFILWTNANMGFAIGPSRVHPETGEILDADVVMDEGFISSWVQTYEKMMPEIALQNADPQTLAWFASRPQWDPRVRLARPAQRQQVLQQLAIDRAAQYGVPFAGHDVSRVDSTLIGDNRFDGLAGHLSQVNGACECARHAGLELAMLRMSDELLYELSIPRVDDAAAMLIDPISGTWEGEAEVPGQSVPFVMELQLLDGGVVTGTINAMMFMGEVSGTFDSATNALTMRMVIPDGPVVEFDLTIENDTMTGTATADGEAVPVAGRRTATAPTVDDDPEPAVDADSDAGDTTVVAAEPEEVNPADDADDTEDADDDADDAPAAPVKPVRVQKEGMLDGVPEEFIGPLLKSIVMHEVGHTLGLRHN
;
A
#
# COMPACT_ATOMS: atom_id res chain seq x y z
N LYS A 1 -4.05 25.29 12.87
CA LYS A 1 -3.90 24.67 14.21
C LYS A 1 -2.47 24.41 14.68
N ALA A 2 -1.53 23.92 13.86
CA ALA A 2 -0.14 23.76 14.32
C ALA A 2 0.50 25.11 14.71
N PHE A 3 0.31 26.13 13.87
CA PHE A 3 0.80 27.50 14.10
C PHE A 3 0.12 28.22 15.28
N GLU A 4 -1.17 27.97 15.51
CA GLU A 4 -1.89 28.52 16.67
C GLU A 4 -1.28 28.06 18.00
N LYS A 5 -0.76 26.83 18.07
CA LYS A 5 -0.10 26.31 19.29
C LYS A 5 1.18 27.08 19.65
N VAL A 6 1.83 27.70 18.66
CA VAL A 6 3.00 28.56 18.87
C VAL A 6 2.63 30.05 18.91
N GLY A 7 1.33 30.38 19.00
CA GLY A 7 0.82 31.74 19.17
C GLY A 7 0.63 32.53 17.88
N ILE A 8 0.73 31.88 16.71
CA ILE A 8 0.50 32.53 15.42
C ILE A 8 -0.93 32.20 14.97
N LEU A 9 -1.79 33.21 15.03
CA LEU A 9 -3.15 33.16 14.50
C LEU A 9 -3.13 33.41 13.00
N ASP A 10 -4.00 32.72 12.26
CA ASP A 10 -4.18 32.89 10.81
C ASP A 10 -2.87 32.87 10.02
N ALA A 11 -1.95 31.98 10.42
CA ALA A 11 -0.60 31.87 9.85
C ALA A 11 -0.58 31.60 8.33
N ILE A 12 -1.70 31.11 7.78
CA ILE A 12 -1.89 30.90 6.34
C ILE A 12 -3.21 31.56 5.96
N GLU A 13 -3.14 32.51 5.05
CA GLU A 13 -4.29 33.17 4.43
C GLU A 13 -4.36 32.76 2.96
N VAL A 14 -5.56 32.47 2.47
CA VAL A 14 -5.78 32.05 1.09
C VAL A 14 -6.79 32.99 0.45
N TYR A 15 -6.39 33.60 -0.66
CA TYR A 15 -7.21 34.49 -1.46
C TYR A 15 -7.40 33.89 -2.85
N GLN A 16 -8.66 33.79 -3.28
CA GLN A 16 -9.00 33.30 -4.61
C GLN A 16 -8.95 34.47 -5.60
N GLN A 17 -8.12 34.37 -6.64
CA GLN A 17 -8.23 35.26 -7.79
C GLN A 17 -9.53 34.97 -8.54
N ASP A 18 -10.30 36.03 -8.79
CA ASP A 18 -11.60 35.93 -9.47
C ASP A 18 -11.69 36.96 -10.60
N ALA A 19 -11.70 36.43 -11.83
CA ALA A 19 -11.79 37.23 -13.05
C ALA A 19 -13.15 37.92 -13.22
N GLN A 20 -14.23 37.44 -12.59
CA GLN A 20 -15.57 38.04 -12.71
C GLN A 20 -15.68 39.30 -11.87
N THR A 21 -15.21 39.24 -10.63
CA THR A 21 -15.24 40.37 -9.70
C THR A 21 -14.01 41.26 -9.79
N GLY A 22 -12.94 40.79 -10.45
CA GLY A 22 -11.65 41.47 -10.53
C GLY A 22 -10.81 41.36 -9.26
N ALA A 23 -11.25 40.57 -8.27
CA ALA A 23 -10.57 40.43 -6.99
C ALA A 23 -9.19 39.79 -7.16
N TYR A 24 -8.16 40.46 -6.64
CA TYR A 24 -6.75 40.02 -6.63
C TYR A 24 -6.13 39.77 -8.01
N MET A 25 -6.79 40.18 -9.10
CA MET A 25 -6.32 39.99 -10.48
C MET A 25 -5.14 40.90 -10.86
N ASP A 26 -4.83 41.89 -10.02
CA ASP A 26 -3.65 42.75 -10.13
C ASP A 26 -2.36 42.10 -9.61
N LEU A 27 -2.47 41.00 -8.86
CA LEU A 27 -1.33 40.25 -8.35
C LEU A 27 -0.79 39.30 -9.43
N ASP A 28 0.53 39.30 -9.59
CA ASP A 28 1.24 38.51 -10.60
C ASP A 28 1.98 37.33 -9.94
N PRO A 29 1.86 36.10 -10.48
CA PRO A 29 2.61 34.94 -9.97
C PRO A 29 4.13 35.04 -10.09
N GLU A 30 4.67 35.95 -10.91
CA GLU A 30 6.11 36.19 -11.00
C GLU A 30 6.58 37.26 -9.98
N ASP A 31 5.68 37.81 -9.16
CA ASP A 31 6.00 38.76 -8.08
C ASP A 31 6.27 38.02 -6.77
N ALA A 32 7.54 37.91 -6.41
CA ALA A 32 8.03 37.23 -5.21
C ALA A 32 7.50 37.77 -3.86
N ARG A 33 6.67 38.82 -3.85
CA ARG A 33 5.97 39.30 -2.64
C ARG A 33 4.74 38.47 -2.31
N TYR A 34 4.24 37.68 -3.26
CA TYR A 34 3.02 36.90 -3.15
C TYR A 34 3.30 35.46 -3.57
N ASN A 35 2.71 34.51 -2.86
CA ASN A 35 2.83 33.09 -3.18
C ASN A 35 1.57 32.63 -3.89
N PHE A 36 1.71 31.81 -4.92
CA PHE A 36 0.58 31.32 -5.71
C PHE A 36 0.46 29.80 -5.74
N ILE A 37 -0.79 29.33 -5.88
CA ILE A 37 -1.10 27.98 -6.33
C ILE A 37 -1.47 28.08 -7.81
N LEU A 38 -0.56 27.66 -8.69
CA LEU A 38 -0.71 27.72 -10.14
C LEU A 38 -1.23 26.42 -10.71
N TRP A 39 -2.18 26.57 -11.64
CA TRP A 39 -2.72 25.47 -12.43
C TRP A 39 -2.08 25.44 -13.82
N THR A 40 -1.56 24.28 -14.21
CA THR A 40 -0.98 24.05 -15.54
C THR A 40 -1.75 22.99 -16.31
N ASN A 41 -1.64 23.01 -17.63
CA ASN A 41 -2.29 22.06 -18.54
C ASN A 41 -1.25 21.44 -19.49
N ALA A 42 -0.22 20.85 -18.91
CA ALA A 42 0.83 20.13 -19.60
C ALA A 42 0.47 18.64 -19.78
N ASN A 43 -0.54 18.14 -19.06
CA ASN A 43 -1.00 16.75 -19.08
C ASN A 43 0.13 15.76 -18.76
N MET A 44 0.93 16.11 -17.75
CA MET A 44 2.10 15.36 -17.27
C MET A 44 1.89 14.78 -15.87
N GLY A 45 0.93 15.29 -15.09
CA GLY A 45 0.60 14.81 -13.74
C GLY A 45 1.70 15.08 -12.72
N PHE A 46 2.16 16.33 -12.62
CA PHE A 46 3.12 16.76 -11.59
C PHE A 46 2.51 17.80 -10.64
N ALA A 47 3.06 17.85 -9.43
CA ALA A 47 2.84 18.89 -8.46
C ALA A 47 4.20 19.20 -7.83
N ILE A 48 4.53 20.49 -7.69
CA ILE A 48 5.84 20.92 -7.18
C ILE A 48 5.63 22.18 -6.35
N GLY A 49 6.06 22.16 -5.09
CA GLY A 49 6.13 23.31 -4.20
C GLY A 49 7.57 23.71 -3.84
N PRO A 50 8.37 24.31 -4.74
CA PRO A 50 9.69 24.81 -4.37
C PRO A 50 9.60 26.00 -3.41
N SER A 51 10.63 26.21 -2.60
CA SER A 51 10.78 27.42 -1.80
C SER A 51 12.17 28.05 -1.96
N ARG A 52 12.22 29.37 -1.90
CA ARG A 52 13.44 30.17 -1.95
C ARG A 52 13.75 30.64 -0.54
N VAL A 53 14.85 30.14 0.01
CA VAL A 53 15.22 30.38 1.41
C VAL A 53 16.46 31.25 1.49
N HIS A 54 16.44 32.24 2.39
CA HIS A 54 17.62 33.04 2.70
C HIS A 54 18.68 32.17 3.39
N PRO A 55 19.90 32.04 2.82
CA PRO A 55 20.86 31.02 3.23
C PRO A 55 21.40 31.20 4.65
N GLU A 56 21.42 32.42 5.17
CA GLU A 56 21.97 32.71 6.50
C GLU A 56 20.91 32.70 7.61
N THR A 57 19.66 33.03 7.29
CA THR A 57 18.58 33.21 8.29
C THR A 57 17.58 32.06 8.28
N GLY A 58 17.52 31.28 7.20
CA GLY A 58 16.51 30.23 7.01
C GLY A 58 15.11 30.76 6.71
N GLU A 59 14.95 32.07 6.50
CA GLU A 59 13.67 32.68 6.15
C GLU A 59 13.25 32.28 4.73
N ILE A 60 12.01 31.80 4.58
CA ILE A 60 11.41 31.54 3.27
C ILE A 60 10.96 32.89 2.71
N LEU A 61 11.58 33.31 1.61
CA LEU A 61 11.30 34.59 0.97
C LEU A 61 10.16 34.49 -0.04
N ASP A 62 9.99 33.30 -0.62
CA ASP A 62 9.05 33.04 -1.72
C ASP A 62 8.86 31.52 -1.86
N ALA A 63 7.62 31.08 -2.12
CA ALA A 63 7.28 29.68 -2.31
C ALA A 63 5.95 29.47 -3.06
N ASP A 64 6.05 29.14 -4.33
CA ASP A 64 4.91 28.81 -5.17
C ASP A 64 4.62 27.32 -5.22
N VAL A 65 3.36 26.97 -5.47
CA VAL A 65 2.93 25.61 -5.78
C VAL A 65 2.45 25.58 -7.23
N VAL A 66 3.04 24.72 -8.05
CA VAL A 66 2.59 24.49 -9.42
C VAL A 66 2.05 23.08 -9.52
N MET A 67 0.80 22.94 -9.96
CA MET A 67 0.13 21.66 -10.15
C MET A 67 -0.40 21.52 -11.56
N ASP A 68 -0.29 20.31 -12.11
CA ASP A 68 -0.77 19.97 -13.43
C ASP A 68 -2.15 19.30 -13.41
N GLU A 69 -2.93 19.61 -14.43
CA GLU A 69 -4.25 19.04 -14.72
C GLU A 69 -4.27 17.51 -14.81
N GLY A 70 -3.14 16.88 -15.17
CA GLY A 70 -3.05 15.44 -15.36
C GLY A 70 -3.50 14.62 -14.15
N PHE A 71 -3.37 15.15 -12.92
CA PHE A 71 -3.91 14.51 -11.72
C PHE A 71 -5.43 14.40 -11.75
N ILE A 72 -6.14 15.50 -12.05
CA ILE A 72 -7.60 15.48 -12.16
C ILE A 72 -8.04 14.52 -13.25
N SER A 73 -7.43 14.62 -14.43
CA SER A 73 -7.75 13.74 -15.55
C SER A 73 -7.54 12.27 -15.21
N SER A 74 -6.48 11.93 -14.46
CA SER A 74 -6.22 10.58 -13.98
C SER A 74 -7.26 10.10 -12.96
N TRP A 75 -7.63 10.93 -12.00
CA TRP A 75 -8.64 10.58 -10.99
C TRP A 75 -10.03 10.42 -11.59
N VAL A 76 -10.42 11.29 -12.52
CA VAL A 76 -11.69 11.17 -13.26
C VAL A 76 -11.72 9.86 -14.04
N GLN A 77 -10.64 9.54 -14.77
CA GLN A 77 -10.55 8.26 -15.49
C GLN A 77 -10.60 7.06 -14.55
N THR A 78 -9.96 7.16 -13.38
CA THR A 78 -9.97 6.09 -12.37
C THR A 78 -11.37 5.87 -11.83
N TYR A 79 -12.08 6.94 -11.48
CA TYR A 79 -13.48 6.88 -11.04
C TYR A 79 -14.37 6.22 -12.09
N GLU A 80 -14.24 6.65 -13.35
CA GLU A 80 -15.06 6.14 -14.46
C GLU A 80 -14.84 4.66 -14.76
N LYS A 81 -13.61 4.15 -14.58
CA LYS A 81 -13.27 2.74 -14.82
C LYS A 81 -13.58 1.86 -13.62
N MET A 82 -13.18 2.30 -12.43
CA MET A 82 -13.19 1.47 -11.23
C MET A 82 -14.57 1.41 -10.56
N MET A 83 -15.34 2.50 -10.55
CA MET A 83 -16.62 2.54 -9.85
C MET A 83 -17.66 1.56 -10.40
N PRO A 84 -17.79 1.37 -11.73
CA PRO A 84 -18.66 0.33 -12.26
C PRO A 84 -18.25 -1.09 -11.86
N GLU A 85 -16.94 -1.36 -11.78
CA GLU A 85 -16.42 -2.67 -11.38
C GLU A 85 -16.74 -2.95 -9.91
N ILE A 86 -16.49 -1.97 -9.03
CA ILE A 86 -16.83 -2.06 -7.60
C ILE A 86 -18.34 -2.27 -7.41
N ALA A 87 -19.17 -1.53 -8.15
CA ALA A 87 -20.63 -1.67 -8.08
C ALA A 87 -21.11 -3.07 -8.54
N LEU A 88 -20.33 -3.76 -9.36
CA LEU A 88 -20.64 -5.10 -9.86
C LEU A 88 -19.95 -6.23 -9.08
N GLN A 89 -18.97 -5.92 -8.23
CA GLN A 89 -18.15 -6.92 -7.52
C GLN A 89 -18.98 -7.91 -6.70
N ASN A 90 -20.12 -7.48 -6.16
CA ASN A 90 -21.04 -8.31 -5.37
C ASN A 90 -22.39 -8.57 -6.09
N ALA A 91 -22.48 -8.29 -7.39
CA ALA A 91 -23.71 -8.55 -8.14
C ALA A 91 -23.91 -10.05 -8.33
N ASP A 92 -24.99 -10.59 -7.76
CA ASP A 92 -25.34 -11.99 -7.94
C ASP A 92 -25.77 -12.28 -9.41
N PRO A 93 -25.77 -13.57 -9.84
CA PRO A 93 -26.11 -13.93 -11.21
C PRO A 93 -27.53 -13.50 -11.65
N GLN A 94 -28.50 -13.41 -10.73
CA GLN A 94 -29.85 -12.92 -11.04
C GLN A 94 -29.84 -11.42 -11.24
N THR A 95 -29.08 -10.68 -10.42
CA THR A 95 -28.87 -9.24 -10.58
C THR A 95 -28.21 -8.90 -11.92
N LEU A 96 -27.19 -9.66 -12.33
CA LEU A 96 -26.57 -9.51 -13.65
C LEU A 96 -27.55 -9.83 -14.79
N ALA A 97 -28.37 -10.87 -14.66
CA ALA A 97 -29.43 -11.18 -15.62
C ALA A 97 -30.49 -10.07 -15.69
N TRP A 98 -30.83 -9.47 -14.54
CA TRP A 98 -31.74 -8.35 -14.45
C TRP A 98 -31.17 -7.12 -15.19
N PHE A 99 -29.90 -6.77 -14.98
CA PHE A 99 -29.21 -5.72 -15.73
C PHE A 99 -29.16 -6.03 -17.23
N ALA A 100 -28.96 -7.30 -17.62
CA ALA A 100 -28.99 -7.69 -19.04
C ALA A 100 -30.37 -7.40 -19.69
N SER A 101 -31.46 -7.63 -18.97
CA SER A 101 -32.80 -7.28 -19.45
C SER A 101 -33.10 -5.77 -19.41
N ARG A 102 -32.35 -5.01 -18.61
CA ARG A 102 -32.55 -3.58 -18.33
C ARG A 102 -31.21 -2.83 -18.34
N PRO A 103 -30.55 -2.74 -19.50
CA PRO A 103 -29.18 -2.24 -19.56
C PRO A 103 -29.04 -0.77 -19.18
N GLN A 104 -30.12 0.01 -19.20
CA GLN A 104 -30.14 1.39 -18.70
C GLN A 104 -29.90 1.50 -17.18
N TRP A 105 -30.09 0.41 -16.44
CA TRP A 105 -29.84 0.34 -15.00
C TRP A 105 -28.50 -0.31 -14.66
N ASP A 106 -27.76 -0.79 -15.65
CA ASP A 106 -26.41 -1.33 -15.45
C ASP A 106 -25.48 -0.23 -14.89
N PRO A 107 -24.77 -0.47 -13.77
CA PRO A 107 -23.82 0.49 -13.21
C PRO A 107 -22.82 1.03 -14.23
N ARG A 108 -22.37 0.20 -15.18
CA ARG A 108 -21.44 0.59 -16.27
C ARG A 108 -22.04 1.65 -17.18
N VAL A 109 -23.35 1.65 -17.39
CA VAL A 109 -24.05 2.64 -18.22
C VAL A 109 -24.39 3.89 -17.41
N ARG A 110 -24.83 3.72 -16.16
CA ARG A 110 -25.27 4.83 -15.32
C ARG A 110 -24.13 5.75 -14.89
N LEU A 111 -23.00 5.15 -14.51
CA LEU A 111 -21.80 5.86 -14.05
C LEU A 111 -20.96 6.41 -15.22
N ALA A 112 -21.17 5.93 -16.44
CA ALA A 112 -20.52 6.49 -17.62
C ALA A 112 -21.01 7.91 -17.95
N ARG A 113 -20.11 8.72 -18.52
CA ARG A 113 -20.42 10.07 -19.01
C ARG A 113 -21.60 10.04 -19.98
N PRO A 114 -22.49 11.04 -19.98
CA PRO A 114 -23.65 11.09 -20.87
C PRO A 114 -23.32 10.81 -22.35
N ALA A 115 -22.20 11.33 -22.85
CA ALA A 115 -21.74 11.14 -24.22
C ALA A 115 -21.30 9.69 -24.53
N GLN A 116 -20.82 8.95 -23.54
CA GLN A 116 -20.29 7.58 -23.71
C GLN A 116 -21.34 6.49 -23.46
N ARG A 117 -22.48 6.82 -22.85
CA ARG A 117 -23.50 5.83 -22.48
C ARG A 117 -23.98 4.98 -23.66
N GLN A 118 -24.16 5.58 -24.83
CA GLN A 118 -24.58 4.86 -26.04
C GLN A 118 -23.52 3.84 -26.50
N GLN A 119 -22.24 4.22 -26.42
CA GLN A 119 -21.14 3.34 -26.76
C GLN A 119 -21.05 2.18 -25.76
N VAL A 120 -21.16 2.45 -24.46
CA VAL A 120 -21.18 1.41 -23.42
C VAL A 120 -22.35 0.46 -23.63
N LEU A 121 -23.55 0.97 -23.92
CA LEU A 121 -24.73 0.15 -24.23
C LEU A 121 -24.51 -0.74 -25.45
N GLN A 122 -23.90 -0.21 -26.51
CA GLN A 122 -23.57 -0.98 -27.70
C GLN A 122 -22.54 -2.08 -27.39
N GLN A 123 -21.51 -1.77 -26.60
CA GLN A 123 -20.51 -2.75 -26.19
C GLN A 123 -21.15 -3.88 -25.37
N LEU A 124 -21.99 -3.55 -24.38
CA LEU A 124 -22.72 -4.54 -23.59
C LEU A 124 -23.66 -5.39 -24.43
N ALA A 125 -24.26 -4.82 -25.48
CA ALA A 125 -25.09 -5.56 -26.42
C ALA A 125 -24.25 -6.54 -27.26
N ILE A 126 -23.04 -6.15 -27.67
CA ILE A 126 -22.08 -7.03 -28.38
C ILE A 126 -21.61 -8.16 -27.46
N ASP A 127 -21.21 -7.85 -26.23
CA ASP A 127 -20.75 -8.84 -25.26
C ASP A 127 -21.86 -9.87 -24.95
N ARG A 128 -23.10 -9.39 -24.82
CA ARG A 128 -24.28 -10.25 -24.68
C ARG A 128 -24.57 -11.07 -25.94
N ALA A 129 -24.39 -10.51 -27.13
CA ALA A 129 -24.56 -11.23 -28.39
C ALA A 129 -23.50 -12.33 -28.56
N ALA A 130 -22.28 -12.13 -28.04
CA ALA A 130 -21.27 -13.18 -27.95
C ALA A 130 -21.66 -14.27 -26.93
N GLN A 131 -22.44 -13.90 -25.91
CA GLN A 131 -22.99 -14.78 -24.87
C GLN A 131 -24.45 -15.20 -25.14
N TYR A 132 -24.91 -15.18 -26.39
CA TYR A 132 -26.32 -15.43 -26.68
C TYR A 132 -26.69 -16.91 -26.42
N GLY A 133 -27.68 -17.15 -25.56
CA GLY A 133 -28.18 -18.49 -25.24
C GLY A 133 -27.67 -19.12 -23.94
N VAL A 134 -26.76 -18.45 -23.21
CA VAL A 134 -26.33 -18.90 -21.87
C VAL A 134 -27.21 -18.27 -20.77
N PRO A 135 -27.72 -19.07 -19.80
CA PRO A 135 -28.42 -18.56 -18.63
C PRO A 135 -27.59 -17.53 -17.85
N PHE A 136 -28.23 -16.70 -17.02
CA PHE A 136 -27.54 -15.75 -16.14
C PHE A 136 -26.51 -14.83 -16.82
N ALA A 137 -26.77 -14.41 -18.06
CA ALA A 137 -25.89 -13.54 -18.83
C ALA A 137 -24.45 -14.06 -18.96
N GLY A 138 -24.28 -15.39 -19.04
CA GLY A 138 -22.96 -16.00 -19.25
C GLY A 138 -22.05 -16.01 -18.04
N HIS A 139 -22.60 -15.77 -16.84
CA HIS A 139 -21.90 -15.96 -15.56
C HIS A 139 -21.29 -17.37 -15.48
N ASP A 140 -20.11 -17.53 -14.90
CA ASP A 140 -19.36 -18.81 -14.92
C ASP A 140 -20.17 -19.99 -14.37
N VAL A 141 -21.01 -19.77 -13.36
CA VAL A 141 -21.97 -20.77 -12.83
C VAL A 141 -22.92 -21.37 -13.88
N SER A 142 -23.14 -20.66 -14.98
CA SER A 142 -23.99 -21.07 -16.11
C SER A 142 -23.21 -21.64 -17.29
N ARG A 143 -21.88 -21.52 -17.27
CA ARG A 143 -20.96 -22.00 -18.32
C ARG A 143 -20.62 -23.45 -18.06
N VAL A 144 -21.61 -24.32 -18.29
CA VAL A 144 -21.42 -25.76 -18.22
C VAL A 144 -20.92 -26.25 -19.58
N ASP A 145 -19.67 -26.74 -19.64
CA ASP A 145 -19.15 -27.45 -20.81
C ASP A 145 -19.57 -28.93 -20.74
N SER A 146 -20.56 -29.30 -21.54
CA SER A 146 -21.08 -30.67 -21.60
C SER A 146 -20.39 -31.55 -22.63
N THR A 147 -19.37 -31.05 -23.36
CA THR A 147 -18.75 -31.79 -24.47
C THR A 147 -18.11 -33.12 -24.07
N LEU A 148 -17.84 -33.33 -22.78
CA LEU A 148 -17.23 -34.54 -22.24
C LEU A 148 -18.11 -35.35 -21.26
N ILE A 149 -19.36 -34.93 -21.01
CA ILE A 149 -20.21 -35.56 -19.99
C ILE A 149 -21.54 -36.01 -20.61
N GLY A 150 -21.64 -37.31 -20.89
CA GLY A 150 -22.85 -37.96 -21.38
C GLY A 150 -22.60 -38.96 -22.50
N ASP A 151 -23.32 -40.08 -22.50
CA ASP A 151 -23.42 -41.03 -23.60
C ASP A 151 -24.61 -40.70 -24.54
N ASN A 152 -25.43 -39.72 -24.15
CA ASN A 152 -26.57 -39.27 -24.93
C ASN A 152 -26.33 -37.89 -25.56
N ARG A 153 -26.73 -37.75 -26.84
CA ARG A 153 -26.61 -36.52 -27.63
C ARG A 153 -27.38 -35.31 -27.06
N PHE A 154 -28.18 -35.50 -26.02
CA PHE A 154 -29.02 -34.49 -25.39
C PHE A 154 -28.55 -34.10 -23.99
N ASP A 155 -27.44 -34.67 -23.50
CA ASP A 155 -26.88 -34.34 -22.19
C ASP A 155 -26.29 -32.92 -22.18
N GLY A 156 -26.61 -32.14 -21.14
CA GLY A 156 -26.13 -30.77 -20.97
C GLY A 156 -26.90 -29.67 -21.72
N LEU A 157 -28.02 -29.99 -22.37
CA LEU A 157 -28.93 -28.97 -22.91
C LEU A 157 -29.60 -28.17 -21.79
N ALA A 158 -29.73 -26.85 -21.98
CA ALA A 158 -30.43 -25.97 -21.04
C ALA A 158 -31.85 -26.49 -20.74
N GLY A 159 -32.13 -26.78 -19.47
CA GLY A 159 -33.43 -27.32 -19.00
C GLY A 159 -33.49 -28.84 -18.84
N HIS A 160 -32.45 -29.58 -19.21
CA HIS A 160 -32.31 -31.01 -18.93
C HIS A 160 -31.29 -31.25 -17.81
N LEU A 161 -31.72 -31.91 -16.73
CA LEU A 161 -30.83 -32.34 -15.65
C LEU A 161 -30.02 -33.55 -16.14
N SER A 162 -28.78 -33.32 -16.56
CA SER A 162 -27.78 -34.40 -16.63
C SER A 162 -27.57 -34.95 -15.21
N GLN A 163 -27.53 -36.28 -15.06
CA GLN A 163 -27.31 -36.93 -13.74
C GLN A 163 -25.93 -36.63 -13.15
N VAL A 164 -25.04 -36.02 -13.94
CA VAL A 164 -23.73 -35.52 -13.54
C VAL A 164 -23.75 -34.01 -13.72
N ASN A 165 -23.71 -33.25 -12.62
CA ASN A 165 -23.64 -31.80 -12.65
C ASN A 165 -22.44 -31.36 -13.50
N GLY A 166 -22.68 -30.67 -14.62
CA GLY A 166 -21.64 -30.29 -15.57
C GLY A 166 -20.80 -29.07 -15.15
N ALA A 167 -21.07 -28.47 -14.00
CA ALA A 167 -20.19 -27.46 -13.41
C ALA A 167 -19.04 -28.12 -12.62
N CYS A 168 -18.11 -28.78 -13.33
CA CYS A 168 -16.88 -29.30 -12.73
C CYS A 168 -15.77 -28.24 -12.78
N GLU A 169 -15.64 -27.45 -11.72
CA GLU A 169 -14.60 -26.40 -11.59
C GLU A 169 -13.22 -26.97 -11.20
N CYS A 170 -13.03 -28.29 -11.22
CA CYS A 170 -11.79 -28.94 -10.76
C CYS A 170 -10.56 -28.45 -11.52
N ALA A 171 -10.64 -28.34 -12.85
CA ALA A 171 -9.54 -27.83 -13.66
C ALA A 171 -9.22 -26.35 -13.37
N ARG A 172 -10.25 -25.54 -13.08
CA ARG A 172 -10.08 -24.12 -12.71
C ARG A 172 -9.43 -24.00 -11.34
N HIS A 173 -9.88 -24.78 -10.36
CA HIS A 173 -9.27 -24.82 -9.03
C HIS A 173 -7.82 -25.31 -9.10
N ALA A 174 -7.54 -26.39 -9.83
CA ALA A 174 -6.16 -26.86 -10.05
C ALA A 174 -5.29 -25.81 -10.76
N GLY A 175 -5.84 -25.06 -11.71
CA GLY A 175 -5.15 -23.95 -12.37
C GLY A 175 -4.86 -22.78 -11.43
N LEU A 176 -5.82 -22.42 -10.57
CA LEU A 176 -5.66 -21.39 -9.56
C LEU A 176 -4.64 -21.81 -8.49
N GLU A 177 -4.69 -23.06 -8.02
CA GLU A 177 -3.72 -23.64 -7.10
C GLU A 177 -2.30 -23.59 -7.69
N LEU A 178 -2.14 -23.95 -8.97
CA LEU A 178 -0.85 -23.87 -9.65
C LEU A 178 -0.38 -22.40 -9.84
N ALA A 179 -1.31 -21.47 -10.09
CA ALA A 179 -1.00 -20.06 -10.22
C ALA A 179 -0.59 -19.44 -8.87
N MET A 180 -1.31 -19.76 -7.80
CA MET A 180 -0.96 -19.39 -6.42
C MET A 180 0.40 -19.94 -6.04
N LEU A 181 0.66 -21.23 -6.32
CA LEU A 181 1.96 -21.87 -6.11
C LEU A 181 3.09 -21.16 -6.85
N ARG A 182 2.86 -20.69 -8.08
CA ARG A 182 3.84 -19.94 -8.88
C ARG A 182 4.05 -18.51 -8.41
N MET A 183 3.00 -17.88 -7.88
CA MET A 183 3.10 -16.53 -7.29
C MET A 183 3.76 -16.58 -5.91
N SER A 184 3.69 -17.73 -5.24
CA SER A 184 4.27 -17.98 -3.93
C SER A 184 5.63 -18.69 -4.05
N ASP A 185 6.57 -18.08 -4.78
CA ASP A 185 7.95 -18.59 -4.95
C ASP A 185 8.64 -18.84 -3.59
N GLU A 186 8.31 -18.01 -2.61
CA GLU A 186 8.74 -18.13 -1.21
C GLU A 186 8.19 -19.40 -0.53
N LEU A 187 6.96 -19.82 -0.87
CA LEU A 187 6.32 -21.04 -0.36
C LEU A 187 6.92 -22.30 -1.01
N LEU A 188 7.33 -22.21 -2.27
CA LEU A 188 8.09 -23.27 -2.94
C LEU A 188 9.50 -23.41 -2.35
N TYR A 189 10.13 -22.29 -1.97
CA TYR A 189 11.37 -22.30 -1.22
C TYR A 189 11.18 -22.94 0.15
N GLU A 190 10.15 -22.55 0.93
CA GLU A 190 9.85 -23.19 2.22
C GLU A 190 9.49 -24.67 2.11
N LEU A 191 8.75 -25.09 1.08
CA LEU A 191 8.45 -26.51 0.83
C LEU A 191 9.68 -27.32 0.41
N SER A 192 10.74 -26.66 -0.07
CA SER A 192 12.03 -27.28 -0.35
C SER A 192 12.92 -27.42 0.90
N ILE A 193 12.56 -26.70 1.97
CA ILE A 193 13.14 -26.90 3.29
C ILE A 193 12.59 -28.23 3.83
N PRO A 194 13.44 -29.18 4.27
CA PRO A 194 12.99 -30.43 4.86
C PRO A 194 12.02 -30.16 6.03
N ARG A 195 10.90 -30.90 6.11
CA ARG A 195 10.00 -30.83 7.28
C ARG A 195 10.81 -31.15 8.54
N VAL A 196 10.49 -30.46 9.63
CA VAL A 196 11.16 -30.59 10.94
C VAL A 196 11.26 -32.05 11.42
N ASP A 197 10.31 -32.90 11.03
CA ASP A 197 10.30 -34.33 11.37
C ASP A 197 11.35 -35.16 10.61
N ASP A 198 11.75 -34.73 9.41
CA ASP A 198 12.79 -35.36 8.59
C ASP A 198 14.20 -34.84 8.92
N ALA A 199 14.29 -33.83 9.81
CA ALA A 199 15.51 -33.11 10.18
C ALA A 199 16.11 -33.55 11.52
N ALA A 200 15.78 -34.73 12.04
CA ALA A 200 16.35 -35.23 13.30
C ALA A 200 17.89 -35.50 13.25
N ALA A 201 18.56 -35.23 12.13
CA ALA A 201 20.00 -35.42 11.96
C ALA A 201 20.79 -34.17 11.53
N MET A 202 20.14 -33.02 11.30
CA MET A 202 20.83 -31.76 10.93
C MET A 202 20.11 -30.57 11.57
N LEU A 203 20.88 -29.76 12.32
CA LEU A 203 20.52 -28.46 12.92
C LEU A 203 19.90 -28.47 14.33
N ILE A 204 20.60 -29.08 15.30
CA ILE A 204 20.80 -28.35 16.57
C ILE A 204 22.02 -27.48 16.30
N ASP A 205 21.85 -26.16 16.20
CA ASP A 205 22.98 -25.23 16.10
C ASP A 205 23.89 -25.42 17.33
N PRO A 206 25.08 -26.04 17.16
CA PRO A 206 25.93 -26.37 18.28
C PRO A 206 26.77 -25.18 18.77
N ILE A 207 26.78 -24.04 18.05
CA ILE A 207 27.71 -22.92 18.31
C ILE A 207 27.02 -21.59 18.64
N SER A 208 25.92 -21.21 18.00
CA SER A 208 25.22 -19.95 18.32
C SER A 208 24.63 -19.86 19.73
N GLY A 209 25.06 -18.86 20.49
CA GLY A 209 24.54 -18.59 21.82
C GLY A 209 25.56 -17.88 22.71
N THR A 210 25.15 -17.64 23.95
CA THR A 210 26.02 -17.08 24.99
C THR A 210 26.78 -18.21 25.66
N TRP A 211 28.08 -18.05 25.78
CA TRP A 211 29.00 -18.99 26.40
C TRP A 211 29.73 -18.32 27.54
N GLU A 212 29.73 -18.94 28.70
CA GLU A 212 30.46 -18.49 29.88
C GLU A 212 31.60 -19.47 30.15
N GLY A 213 32.81 -18.97 30.29
CA GLY A 213 33.99 -19.81 30.47
C GLY A 213 35.09 -19.17 31.29
N GLU A 214 36.10 -19.98 31.59
CA GLU A 214 37.30 -19.59 32.33
C GLU A 214 38.54 -20.00 31.54
N ALA A 215 39.53 -19.10 31.51
CA ALA A 215 40.87 -19.36 31.00
C ALA A 215 41.88 -19.42 32.16
N GLU A 216 42.68 -20.48 32.25
CA GLU A 216 43.69 -20.61 33.31
C GLU A 216 45.02 -19.98 32.89
N VAL A 217 45.26 -18.74 33.32
CA VAL A 217 46.54 -18.06 33.14
C VAL A 217 47.44 -18.36 34.37
N PRO A 218 48.78 -18.44 34.25
CA PRO A 218 49.65 -18.77 35.38
C PRO A 218 49.39 -17.91 36.63
N GLY A 219 48.74 -18.49 37.64
CA GLY A 219 48.44 -17.85 38.92
C GLY A 219 47.06 -17.18 39.04
N GLN A 220 46.21 -17.19 38.01
CA GLN A 220 44.87 -16.59 38.06
C GLN A 220 43.91 -17.20 37.02
N SER A 221 42.68 -17.57 37.44
CA SER A 221 41.58 -17.89 36.52
C SER A 221 40.93 -16.59 36.02
N VAL A 222 40.74 -16.47 34.71
CA VAL A 222 40.15 -15.30 34.06
C VAL A 222 38.80 -15.70 33.47
N PRO A 223 37.67 -15.23 34.04
CA PRO A 223 36.36 -15.49 33.47
C PRO A 223 36.15 -14.63 32.20
N PHE A 224 35.48 -15.21 31.22
CA PHE A 224 35.06 -14.55 30.00
C PHE A 224 33.64 -14.96 29.61
N VAL A 225 32.99 -14.10 28.84
CA VAL A 225 31.72 -14.38 28.18
C VAL A 225 31.91 -14.20 26.68
N MET A 226 31.45 -15.17 25.89
CA MET A 226 31.39 -15.07 24.44
C MET A 226 29.96 -15.08 23.95
N GLU A 227 29.64 -14.21 23.00
CA GLU A 227 28.43 -14.33 22.19
C GLU A 227 28.85 -14.77 20.80
N LEU A 228 28.49 -16.01 20.45
CA LEU A 228 28.88 -16.62 19.17
C LEU A 228 27.64 -16.79 18.28
N GLN A 229 27.84 -16.68 16.98
CA GLN A 229 26.85 -16.95 15.95
C GLN A 229 27.50 -17.82 14.85
N LEU A 230 26.87 -18.94 14.56
CA LEU A 230 27.18 -19.81 13.43
C LEU A 230 26.44 -19.31 12.19
N LEU A 231 27.20 -19.02 11.15
CA LEU A 231 26.69 -18.61 9.84
C LEU A 231 26.81 -19.80 8.86
N ASP A 232 26.08 -19.68 7.75
CA ASP A 232 26.11 -20.67 6.68
C ASP A 232 27.54 -20.93 6.18
N GLY A 233 27.85 -22.20 5.92
CA GLY A 233 29.19 -22.62 5.49
C GLY A 233 30.20 -22.84 6.62
N GLY A 234 29.75 -22.90 7.88
CA GLY A 234 30.60 -23.21 9.04
C GLY A 234 31.42 -22.03 9.54
N VAL A 235 31.10 -20.81 9.13
CA VAL A 235 31.76 -19.58 9.60
C VAL A 235 31.19 -19.20 10.95
N VAL A 236 32.05 -18.87 11.91
CA VAL A 236 31.65 -18.43 13.25
C VAL A 236 32.11 -17.00 13.45
N THR A 237 31.19 -16.16 13.93
CA THR A 237 31.47 -14.77 14.30
C THR A 237 30.95 -14.51 15.70
N GLY A 238 31.55 -13.56 16.40
CA GLY A 238 31.08 -13.25 17.74
C GLY A 238 31.89 -12.16 18.43
N THR A 239 31.55 -11.95 19.70
CA THR A 239 32.30 -11.09 20.59
C THR A 239 32.76 -11.89 21.80
N ILE A 240 33.92 -11.52 22.33
CA ILE A 240 34.40 -12.02 23.62
C ILE A 240 34.61 -10.84 24.56
N ASN A 241 34.17 -11.01 25.80
CA ASN A 241 34.29 -10.02 26.86
C ASN A 241 34.86 -10.69 28.11
N ALA A 242 36.05 -10.25 28.53
CA ALA A 242 36.70 -10.62 29.78
C ALA A 242 37.09 -9.33 30.51
N MET A 243 37.31 -9.41 31.84
CA MET A 243 37.69 -8.21 32.63
C MET A 243 38.97 -7.51 32.14
N MET A 244 39.82 -8.20 31.36
CA MET A 244 41.09 -7.67 30.84
C MET A 244 41.08 -7.37 29.34
N PHE A 245 40.10 -7.85 28.56
CA PHE A 245 40.05 -7.65 27.11
C PHE A 245 38.63 -7.81 26.56
N MET A 246 38.31 -7.03 25.54
CA MET A 246 37.09 -7.16 24.76
C MET A 246 37.46 -7.08 23.28
N GLY A 247 36.87 -7.94 22.45
CA GLY A 247 37.21 -7.98 21.04
C GLY A 247 36.21 -8.79 20.22
N GLU A 248 36.29 -8.60 18.90
CA GLU A 248 35.58 -9.42 17.93
C GLU A 248 36.38 -10.70 17.68
N VAL A 249 35.65 -11.81 17.54
CA VAL A 249 36.20 -13.11 17.19
C VAL A 249 35.61 -13.59 15.88
N SER A 250 36.46 -14.17 15.05
CA SER A 250 36.06 -14.80 13.79
C SER A 250 36.75 -16.14 13.64
N GLY A 251 36.04 -17.14 13.12
CA GLY A 251 36.53 -18.50 13.07
C GLY A 251 35.73 -19.41 12.17
N THR A 252 36.03 -20.71 12.25
CA THR A 252 35.35 -21.77 11.53
C THR A 252 35.03 -22.93 12.45
N PHE A 253 33.86 -23.54 12.25
CA PHE A 253 33.43 -24.75 12.94
C PHE A 253 33.33 -25.91 11.93
N ASP A 254 34.00 -27.01 12.24
CA ASP A 254 33.87 -28.27 11.50
C ASP A 254 32.91 -29.21 12.23
N SER A 255 31.71 -29.39 11.66
CA SER A 255 30.67 -30.27 12.21
C SER A 255 31.03 -31.76 12.17
N ALA A 256 32.03 -32.18 11.37
CA ALA A 256 32.46 -33.57 11.33
C ALA A 256 33.38 -33.94 12.51
N THR A 257 34.12 -32.96 13.04
CA THR A 257 35.11 -33.15 14.10
C THR A 257 34.76 -32.42 15.40
N ASN A 258 33.70 -31.62 15.39
CA ASN A 258 33.30 -30.68 16.46
C ASN A 258 34.41 -29.69 16.84
N ALA A 259 35.33 -29.41 15.92
CA ALA A 259 36.42 -28.48 16.13
C ALA A 259 35.97 -27.05 15.81
N LEU A 260 36.16 -26.14 16.76
CA LEU A 260 35.94 -24.71 16.65
C LEU A 260 37.29 -24.00 16.73
N THR A 261 37.74 -23.45 15.60
CA THR A 261 38.96 -22.63 15.54
C THR A 261 38.56 -21.17 15.39
N MET A 262 38.96 -20.31 16.32
CA MET A 262 38.65 -18.88 16.31
C MET A 262 39.88 -18.03 16.51
N ARG A 263 39.85 -16.82 15.97
CA ARG A 263 40.93 -15.85 16.10
C ARG A 263 40.38 -14.52 16.59
N MET A 264 41.06 -13.94 17.56
CA MET A 264 40.83 -12.60 18.09
C MET A 264 42.03 -11.72 17.81
N VAL A 265 41.78 -10.48 17.38
CA VAL A 265 42.82 -9.45 17.24
C VAL A 265 42.55 -8.36 18.28
N ILE A 266 43.42 -8.25 19.28
CA ILE A 266 43.36 -7.18 20.28
C ILE A 266 44.04 -5.93 19.70
N PRO A 267 43.37 -4.76 19.67
CA PRO A 267 44.03 -3.51 19.26
C PRO A 267 45.25 -3.22 20.13
N ASP A 268 46.42 -3.04 19.50
CA ASP A 268 47.73 -2.85 20.16
C ASP A 268 48.19 -4.01 21.08
N GLY A 269 47.62 -5.21 20.93
CA GLY A 269 47.95 -6.42 21.70
C GLY A 269 48.28 -7.65 20.84
N PRO A 270 48.52 -8.81 21.47
CA PRO A 270 48.80 -10.06 20.75
C PRO A 270 47.54 -10.61 20.08
N VAL A 271 47.75 -11.38 19.01
CA VAL A 271 46.69 -12.18 18.38
C VAL A 271 46.47 -13.41 19.25
N VAL A 272 45.22 -13.69 19.59
CA VAL A 272 44.84 -14.87 20.36
C VAL A 272 44.13 -15.86 19.44
N GLU A 273 44.63 -17.09 19.38
CA GLU A 273 44.04 -18.19 18.62
C GLU A 273 43.41 -19.20 19.58
N PHE A 274 42.17 -19.57 19.33
CA PHE A 274 41.40 -20.53 20.12
C PHE A 274 41.21 -21.80 19.31
N ASP A 275 41.64 -22.93 19.84
CA ASP A 275 41.36 -24.26 19.33
C ASP A 275 40.50 -24.99 20.35
N LEU A 276 39.20 -25.06 20.08
CA LEU A 276 38.19 -25.57 21.00
C LEU A 276 37.47 -26.79 20.40
N THR A 277 37.05 -27.70 21.26
CA THR A 277 36.16 -28.82 20.92
C THR A 277 34.82 -28.58 21.59
N ILE A 278 33.74 -28.72 20.82
CA ILE A 278 32.37 -28.48 21.28
C ILE A 278 31.65 -29.81 21.47
N GLU A 279 31.22 -30.07 22.69
CA GLU A 279 30.40 -31.22 23.04
C GLU A 279 29.12 -30.74 23.69
N ASN A 280 28.03 -30.70 22.91
CA ASN A 280 26.73 -30.16 23.33
C ASN A 280 26.89 -28.71 23.86
N ASP A 281 26.49 -28.46 25.11
CA ASP A 281 26.61 -27.16 25.77
C ASP A 281 27.97 -26.94 26.46
N THR A 282 29.02 -27.70 26.13
CA THR A 282 30.35 -27.54 26.73
C THR A 282 31.41 -27.28 25.68
N MET A 283 32.32 -26.36 25.99
CA MET A 283 33.54 -26.10 25.21
C MET A 283 34.76 -26.42 26.05
N THR A 284 35.75 -27.06 25.45
CA THR A 284 37.06 -27.29 26.06
C THR A 284 38.14 -27.15 25.01
N GLY A 285 39.30 -26.59 25.36
CA GLY A 285 40.39 -26.45 24.42
C GLY A 285 41.49 -25.55 24.94
N THR A 286 42.20 -24.90 24.02
CA THR A 286 43.33 -24.04 24.34
C THR A 286 43.20 -22.69 23.66
N ALA A 287 43.56 -21.63 24.38
CA ALA A 287 43.84 -20.32 23.81
C ALA A 287 45.35 -20.09 23.77
N THR A 288 45.88 -19.71 22.61
CA THR A 288 47.30 -19.43 22.40
C THR A 288 47.50 -17.94 22.15
N ALA A 289 48.35 -17.31 22.97
CA ALA A 289 48.79 -15.93 22.79
C ALA A 289 50.32 -15.88 22.90
N ASP A 290 51.01 -15.22 21.97
CA ASP A 290 52.48 -15.11 21.94
C ASP A 290 53.24 -16.44 22.09
N GLY A 291 52.64 -17.55 21.66
CA GLY A 291 53.23 -18.90 21.72
C GLY A 291 53.05 -19.64 23.04
N GLU A 292 52.35 -19.05 24.01
CA GLU A 292 51.94 -19.71 25.26
C GLU A 292 50.48 -20.15 25.16
N ALA A 293 50.24 -21.45 25.36
CA ALA A 293 48.90 -22.04 25.31
C ALA A 293 48.36 -22.21 26.74
N VAL A 294 47.19 -21.63 26.99
CA VAL A 294 46.45 -21.76 28.25
C VAL A 294 45.19 -22.58 28.03
N PRO A 295 44.81 -23.46 28.98
CA PRO A 295 43.58 -24.23 28.86
C PRO A 295 42.36 -23.32 29.07
N VAL A 296 41.32 -23.59 28.29
CA VAL A 296 40.05 -22.87 28.29
C VAL A 296 38.91 -23.88 28.39
N ALA A 297 37.94 -23.60 29.25
CA ALA A 297 36.72 -24.38 29.35
C ALA A 297 35.52 -23.46 29.59
N GLY A 298 34.35 -23.83 29.07
CA GLY A 298 33.13 -23.05 29.23
C GLY A 298 31.86 -23.82 28.93
N ARG A 299 30.72 -23.20 29.21
CA ARG A 299 29.39 -23.76 29.00
C ARG A 299 28.44 -22.74 28.37
N ARG A 300 27.55 -23.22 27.51
CA ARG A 300 26.47 -22.40 26.93
C ARG A 300 25.36 -22.14 27.95
N THR A 301 24.91 -20.91 28.06
CA THR A 301 23.70 -20.52 28.79
C THR A 301 22.49 -20.52 27.85
N ALA A 302 21.44 -21.27 28.21
CA ALA A 302 20.24 -21.40 27.36
C ALA A 302 19.45 -20.07 27.31
N THR A 303 19.26 -19.52 26.12
CA THR A 303 18.38 -18.37 25.87
C THR A 303 16.93 -18.85 25.73
N ALA A 304 16.01 -18.40 26.59
CA ALA A 304 14.58 -18.66 26.43
C ALA A 304 13.94 -17.58 25.53
N PRO A 305 13.17 -17.93 24.49
CA PRO A 305 12.27 -16.99 23.84
C PRO A 305 10.90 -17.03 24.55
N THR A 306 10.46 -15.89 25.10
CA THR A 306 9.08 -15.70 25.56
C THR A 306 8.21 -15.30 24.37
N VAL A 307 7.34 -16.20 23.93
CA VAL A 307 6.21 -15.88 23.07
C VAL A 307 5.04 -15.52 23.98
N ASP A 308 4.58 -14.28 23.90
CA ASP A 308 3.36 -13.81 24.55
C ASP A 308 2.14 -14.45 23.85
N ASP A 309 1.58 -15.49 24.46
CA ASP A 309 0.23 -15.98 24.19
C ASP A 309 -0.75 -15.12 25.00
N ASP A 310 -1.48 -14.22 24.34
CA ASP A 310 -2.66 -13.58 24.92
C ASP A 310 -3.92 -14.07 24.16
N PRO A 311 -4.91 -14.65 24.85
CA PRO A 311 -6.11 -15.21 24.22
C PRO A 311 -7.19 -14.14 24.02
N GLU A 312 -7.82 -14.12 22.84
CA GLU A 312 -9.02 -13.31 22.60
C GLU A 312 -10.18 -13.69 23.54
N PRO A 313 -10.96 -12.72 24.06
CA PRO A 313 -12.24 -13.02 24.68
C PRO A 313 -13.36 -12.96 23.63
N ALA A 314 -14.09 -14.07 23.53
CA ALA A 314 -15.44 -14.11 22.98
C ALA A 314 -16.41 -13.34 23.89
N VAL A 315 -17.23 -12.46 23.31
CA VAL A 315 -18.43 -11.90 23.96
C VAL A 315 -19.60 -11.84 22.97
N ASP A 316 -20.51 -12.79 23.16
CA ASP A 316 -21.98 -12.67 23.17
C ASP A 316 -22.66 -11.67 22.23
N ALA A 317 -23.21 -12.20 21.14
CA ALA A 317 -24.29 -11.59 20.39
C ALA A 317 -25.63 -12.01 21.02
N ASP A 318 -26.21 -11.12 21.82
CA ASP A 318 -27.60 -11.24 22.27
C ASP A 318 -28.48 -10.19 21.59
N SER A 319 -29.70 -10.63 21.36
CA SER A 319 -30.79 -10.03 20.60
C SER A 319 -31.26 -8.65 21.09
N ASP A 320 -31.57 -7.73 20.15
CA ASP A 320 -32.74 -6.86 20.30
C ASP A 320 -33.29 -6.42 18.92
N ALA A 321 -34.59 -6.65 18.75
CA ALA A 321 -35.40 -6.23 17.63
C ALA A 321 -36.31 -5.13 18.14
N GLY A 322 -36.14 -3.90 17.67
CA GLY A 322 -36.95 -2.78 18.12
C GLY A 322 -36.80 -1.52 17.29
N ASP A 323 -37.74 -1.35 16.35
CA ASP A 323 -38.41 -0.08 16.04
C ASP A 323 -37.58 1.09 15.51
N THR A 324 -37.54 1.24 14.17
CA THR A 324 -37.28 2.53 13.52
C THR A 324 -38.55 3.02 12.83
N THR A 325 -39.20 3.97 13.50
CA THR A 325 -40.29 4.77 12.97
C THR A 325 -39.77 5.72 11.89
N VAL A 326 -40.36 5.59 10.70
CA VAL A 326 -40.10 6.44 9.53
C VAL A 326 -40.90 7.73 9.70
N VAL A 327 -40.22 8.87 9.82
CA VAL A 327 -40.86 10.19 9.77
C VAL A 327 -40.78 10.69 8.33
N ALA A 328 -41.93 10.73 7.67
CA ALA A 328 -42.09 11.31 6.33
C ALA A 328 -42.06 12.84 6.43
N ALA A 329 -41.22 13.48 5.61
CA ALA A 329 -41.26 14.91 5.36
C ALA A 329 -41.93 15.16 3.99
N GLU A 330 -42.99 15.97 4.01
CA GLU A 330 -43.74 16.42 2.82
C GLU A 330 -42.96 17.50 2.04
N PRO A 331 -43.21 17.67 0.72
CA PRO A 331 -42.52 18.67 -0.09
C PRO A 331 -43.25 20.03 -0.06
N GLU A 332 -42.50 21.12 0.11
CA GLU A 332 -43.01 22.49 -0.06
C GLU A 332 -43.06 22.90 -1.54
N GLU A 333 -44.16 23.55 -1.92
CA GLU A 333 -44.41 24.19 -3.21
C GLU A 333 -43.67 25.54 -3.32
N VAL A 334 -43.07 25.82 -4.48
CA VAL A 334 -42.62 27.17 -4.86
C VAL A 334 -43.39 27.59 -6.12
N ASN A 335 -44.17 28.66 -6.00
CA ASN A 335 -44.89 29.32 -7.09
C ASN A 335 -44.11 30.58 -7.52
N PRO A 336 -43.95 30.89 -8.83
CA PRO A 336 -43.22 32.06 -9.28
C PRO A 336 -44.18 33.24 -9.57
N ALA A 337 -43.75 34.45 -9.21
CA ALA A 337 -44.26 35.73 -9.72
C ALA A 337 -43.10 36.73 -9.56
N ASP A 338 -42.58 37.24 -10.68
CA ASP A 338 -42.86 38.60 -11.20
C ASP A 338 -41.90 39.62 -10.57
N ASP A 339 -41.03 40.21 -11.39
CA ASP A 339 -41.15 41.63 -11.70
C ASP A 339 -40.13 42.06 -12.76
N ALA A 340 -40.62 42.94 -13.63
CA ALA A 340 -39.98 43.54 -14.79
C ALA A 340 -39.46 44.96 -14.48
N ASP A 341 -38.86 45.58 -15.52
CA ASP A 341 -38.39 46.98 -15.64
C ASP A 341 -37.14 47.35 -14.82
N ASP A 342 -36.21 48.20 -15.29
CA ASP A 342 -36.34 49.26 -16.28
C ASP A 342 -34.96 49.62 -16.90
N THR A 343 -35.02 50.30 -18.05
CA THR A 343 -33.93 50.78 -18.93
C THR A 343 -33.07 51.90 -18.35
N GLU A 344 -31.85 52.12 -18.87
CA GLU A 344 -31.42 53.40 -19.49
C GLU A 344 -30.01 53.35 -20.12
N ASP A 345 -29.89 54.01 -21.27
CA ASP A 345 -28.74 54.12 -22.18
C ASP A 345 -27.62 55.07 -21.69
N ALA A 346 -26.37 54.82 -22.12
CA ALA A 346 -25.44 55.87 -22.56
C ALA A 346 -24.27 55.27 -23.37
N ASP A 347 -24.09 55.81 -24.57
CA ASP A 347 -23.04 55.54 -25.55
C ASP A 347 -21.63 55.94 -25.06
N ASP A 348 -20.59 55.18 -25.47
CA ASP A 348 -19.32 55.77 -25.93
C ASP A 348 -18.48 54.73 -26.71
N ASP A 349 -18.19 55.09 -27.96
CA ASP A 349 -17.34 54.38 -28.92
C ASP A 349 -15.86 54.34 -28.50
N ALA A 350 -15.21 53.16 -28.51
CA ALA A 350 -13.84 52.99 -29.01
C ALA A 350 -13.34 51.53 -28.98
N ASP A 351 -12.72 51.14 -30.10
CA ASP A 351 -11.74 50.07 -30.31
C ASP A 351 -12.21 48.59 -30.34
N ASP A 352 -12.57 48.21 -31.57
CA ASP A 352 -12.85 46.87 -32.09
C ASP A 352 -11.61 45.95 -31.99
N ALA A 353 -11.48 45.27 -30.85
CA ALA A 353 -10.75 44.01 -30.75
C ALA A 353 -11.78 42.89 -30.54
N PRO A 354 -11.75 41.78 -31.31
CA PRO A 354 -12.74 40.72 -31.15
C PRO A 354 -12.59 40.13 -29.74
N ALA A 355 -13.62 40.34 -28.92
CA ALA A 355 -13.74 39.74 -27.60
C ALA A 355 -13.47 38.24 -27.71
N ALA A 356 -12.54 37.74 -26.90
CA ALA A 356 -12.26 36.31 -26.80
C ALA A 356 -13.58 35.55 -26.55
N PRO A 357 -13.81 34.40 -27.19
CA PRO A 357 -15.07 33.69 -27.05
C PRO A 357 -15.31 33.36 -25.57
N VAL A 358 -16.40 33.89 -25.02
CA VAL A 358 -16.86 33.58 -23.67
C VAL A 358 -17.05 32.07 -23.59
N LYS A 359 -16.18 31.41 -22.82
CA LYS A 359 -16.26 29.96 -22.61
C LYS A 359 -17.64 29.65 -22.02
N PRO A 360 -18.38 28.67 -22.55
CA PRO A 360 -19.70 28.35 -22.03
C PRO A 360 -19.59 27.97 -20.55
N VAL A 361 -20.33 28.67 -19.70
CA VAL A 361 -20.43 28.38 -18.27
C VAL A 361 -21.05 26.98 -18.15
N ARG A 362 -20.22 25.99 -17.80
CA ARG A 362 -20.73 24.67 -17.42
C ARG A 362 -21.55 24.85 -16.16
N VAL A 363 -22.86 24.64 -16.25
CA VAL A 363 -23.72 24.51 -15.06
C VAL A 363 -23.28 23.23 -14.36
N GLN A 364 -22.41 23.37 -13.36
CA GLN A 364 -22.02 22.26 -12.51
C GLN A 364 -23.23 21.90 -11.66
N LYS A 365 -23.66 20.64 -11.72
CA LYS A 365 -24.67 20.13 -10.79
C LYS A 365 -24.06 20.21 -9.39
N GLU A 366 -24.77 20.76 -8.40
CA GLU A 366 -24.25 20.92 -7.04
C GLU A 366 -23.56 19.63 -6.55
N GLY A 367 -22.33 19.76 -6.07
CA GLY A 367 -21.50 18.65 -5.58
C GLY A 367 -20.85 17.76 -6.65
N MET A 368 -20.84 18.15 -7.93
CA MET A 368 -20.15 17.43 -9.01
C MET A 368 -19.08 18.31 -9.67
N LEU A 369 -17.83 17.84 -9.69
CA LEU A 369 -16.68 18.45 -10.37
C LEU A 369 -16.30 17.60 -11.58
N ASP A 370 -16.35 18.18 -12.78
CA ASP A 370 -16.05 17.50 -14.06
C ASP A 370 -16.76 16.14 -14.27
N GLY A 371 -17.98 16.01 -13.72
CA GLY A 371 -18.81 14.81 -13.85
C GLY A 371 -18.55 13.75 -12.79
N VAL A 372 -17.69 14.04 -11.81
CA VAL A 372 -17.38 13.17 -10.67
C VAL A 372 -17.81 13.88 -9.37
N PRO A 373 -18.26 13.15 -8.34
CA PRO A 373 -18.60 13.77 -7.06
C PRO A 373 -17.43 14.54 -6.46
N GLU A 374 -17.69 15.75 -5.95
CA GLU A 374 -16.71 16.56 -5.23
C GLU A 374 -16.17 15.84 -4.00
N GLU A 375 -17.00 15.03 -3.33
CA GLU A 375 -16.58 14.19 -2.21
C GLU A 375 -15.49 13.17 -2.57
N PHE A 376 -15.36 12.81 -3.85
CA PHE A 376 -14.31 11.93 -4.34
C PHE A 376 -13.04 12.70 -4.74
N ILE A 377 -13.17 13.76 -5.56
CA ILE A 377 -12.00 14.52 -6.06
C ILE A 377 -11.45 15.49 -5.01
N GLY A 378 -12.33 16.13 -4.23
CA GLY A 378 -11.99 17.16 -3.26
C GLY A 378 -10.94 16.71 -2.23
N PRO A 379 -11.08 15.54 -1.59
CA PRO A 379 -10.06 15.02 -0.66
C PRO A 379 -8.71 14.76 -1.34
N LEU A 380 -8.70 14.28 -2.59
CA LEU A 380 -7.47 14.02 -3.35
C LEU A 380 -6.76 15.33 -3.69
N LEU A 381 -7.51 16.32 -4.17
CA LEU A 381 -7.00 17.66 -4.47
C LEU A 381 -6.45 18.32 -3.20
N LYS A 382 -7.21 18.27 -2.10
CA LYS A 382 -6.78 18.77 -0.79
C LYS A 382 -5.49 18.09 -0.33
N SER A 383 -5.39 16.76 -0.50
CA SER A 383 -4.20 16.00 -0.12
C SER A 383 -2.96 16.46 -0.88
N ILE A 384 -3.05 16.58 -2.21
CA ILE A 384 -1.93 17.05 -3.04
C ILE A 384 -1.55 18.49 -2.69
N VAL A 385 -2.53 19.39 -2.60
CA VAL A 385 -2.25 20.80 -2.27
C VAL A 385 -1.61 20.91 -0.88
N MET A 386 -2.12 20.19 0.11
CA MET A 386 -1.52 20.18 1.45
C MET A 386 -0.11 19.57 1.47
N HIS A 387 0.14 18.56 0.64
CA HIS A 387 1.45 17.94 0.47
C HIS A 387 2.47 18.94 -0.08
N GLU A 388 2.13 19.65 -1.16
CA GLU A 388 3.02 20.67 -1.74
C GLU A 388 3.21 21.88 -0.81
N VAL A 389 2.15 22.32 -0.12
CA VAL A 389 2.28 23.34 0.94
C VAL A 389 3.18 22.86 2.08
N GLY A 390 3.23 21.56 2.35
CA GLY A 390 4.23 20.99 3.26
C GLY A 390 5.66 21.23 2.76
N HIS A 391 5.91 21.00 1.47
CA HIS A 391 7.22 21.25 0.86
C HIS A 391 7.63 22.72 0.86
N THR A 392 6.69 23.64 0.59
CA THR A 392 6.97 25.07 0.64
C THR A 392 7.40 25.52 2.03
N LEU A 393 6.82 24.91 3.07
CA LEU A 393 7.20 25.11 4.49
C LEU A 393 8.48 24.37 4.91
N GLY A 394 9.13 23.63 4.01
CA GLY A 394 10.39 22.92 4.25
C GLY A 394 10.24 21.50 4.82
N LEU A 395 9.03 20.92 4.81
CA LEU A 395 8.81 19.52 5.18
C LEU A 395 9.24 18.59 4.03
N ARG A 396 9.81 17.43 4.39
CA ARG A 396 10.22 16.40 3.40
C ARG A 396 9.10 15.38 3.20
N HIS A 397 9.19 14.61 2.11
CA HIS A 397 8.38 13.40 1.93
C HIS A 397 8.62 12.49 3.15
N ASN A 398 7.58 12.29 3.97
CA ASN A 398 7.59 11.30 5.04
C ASN A 398 6.99 10.01 4.53
#